data_AF-A0A3R6SFT5-F1
#
_entry.id   AF-A0A3R6SFT5-F1
#
_cell.length_a   1.000
_cell.length_b   1.000
_cell.length_c   1.000
_cell.angle_alpha   90.00
_cell.angle_beta   90.00
_cell.angle_gamma   90.00
#
_symmetry.space_group_name_H-M   'P 1'
#
loop_
_entity.id
_entity.type
_entity.pdbx_description
1 polymer ?
#
loop_
_entity_poly.entity_id
_entity_poly.type
_entity_poly.pdbx_seq_one_letter_code
_entity_poly.pdbx_strand_id
1 'polypeptide(L)'
;MNTRDLIKALHVAERLKDTTRHCDTSGGRRESVAEHSWRVSLMAYWISDEFPEADMNKVIKMCLIHDLGECFTGDIPTFDKTKADEEQEKSLLQEWVDTLPAPFREEMTALYQEMEARQTVEAKIYKALDNMEAVIQHNEADIKTWADHEYELNLTYGVDKASFSPYLRELREAMKQETLEKMDRERI
;
A
#
# COMPACT_ATOMS: atom_id res chain seq x y z
N MET A 1 24.57 -8.09 3.09
CA MET A 1 24.46 -7.04 4.13
C MET A 1 25.11 -7.55 5.42
N ASN A 2 25.96 -6.75 6.08
CA ASN A 2 26.50 -7.11 7.40
C ASN A 2 25.55 -6.67 8.53
N THR A 3 25.79 -7.10 9.76
CA THR A 3 24.90 -6.84 10.89
C THR A 3 24.74 -5.35 11.24
N ARG A 4 25.80 -4.55 11.08
CA ARG A 4 25.75 -3.10 11.36
C ARG A 4 24.93 -2.37 10.31
N ASP A 5 25.07 -2.73 9.05
CA ASP A 5 24.30 -2.14 7.95
C ASP A 5 22.82 -2.52 8.07
N LEU A 6 22.53 -3.76 8.46
CA LEU A 6 21.15 -4.18 8.74
C LEU A 6 20.51 -3.34 9.85
N ILE A 7 21.20 -3.16 10.98
CA ILE A 7 20.70 -2.35 12.09
C ILE A 7 20.45 -0.90 11.64
N LYS A 8 21.34 -0.31 10.85
CA LYS A 8 21.15 1.04 10.29
C LYS A 8 19.92 1.13 9.38
N ALA A 9 19.74 0.16 8.48
CA ALA A 9 18.58 0.12 7.61
C ALA A 9 17.28 -0.02 8.42
N LEU A 10 17.28 -0.87 9.45
CA LEU A 10 16.15 -1.04 10.35
C LEU A 10 15.83 0.21 11.16
N HIS A 11 16.82 0.99 11.59
CA HIS A 11 16.58 2.29 12.25
C HIS A 11 15.88 3.31 11.34
N VAL A 12 16.02 3.19 10.02
CA VAL A 12 15.28 4.04 9.08
C VAL A 12 13.86 3.50 8.90
N ALA A 13 13.73 2.20 8.59
CA ALA A 13 12.43 1.57 8.38
C ALA A 13 11.50 1.65 9.61
N GLU A 14 12.06 1.68 10.82
CA GLU A 14 11.31 1.78 12.06
C GLU A 14 10.44 3.04 12.15
N ARG A 15 10.82 4.12 11.44
CA ARG A 15 10.05 5.37 11.37
C ARG A 15 8.62 5.15 10.85
N LEU A 16 8.40 4.17 9.97
CA LEU A 16 7.06 3.83 9.47
C LEU A 16 6.08 3.39 10.56
N LYS A 17 6.58 2.98 11.74
CA LYS A 17 5.71 2.66 12.87
C LYS A 17 5.02 3.90 13.45
N ASP A 18 5.67 5.05 13.36
CA ASP A 18 5.19 6.33 13.84
C ASP A 18 4.65 7.22 12.72
N THR A 19 4.94 6.91 11.45
CA THR A 19 4.28 7.55 10.29
C THR A 19 2.84 7.06 10.20
N THR A 20 1.88 7.95 10.49
CA THR A 20 0.45 7.64 10.44
C THR A 20 -0.17 7.96 9.08
N ARG A 21 -1.09 7.12 8.64
CA ARG A 21 -1.91 7.30 7.43
C ARG A 21 -3.18 8.10 7.70
N HIS A 22 -3.90 8.44 6.64
CA HIS A 22 -5.25 9.02 6.77
C HIS A 22 -6.28 8.07 7.38
N CYS A 23 -6.14 6.76 7.17
CA CYS A 23 -7.12 5.79 7.63
C CYS A 23 -7.10 5.61 9.15
N ASP A 24 -8.28 5.45 9.75
CA ASP A 24 -8.43 5.05 11.15
C ASP A 24 -8.69 3.55 11.26
N THR A 25 -8.12 2.92 12.28
CA THR A 25 -8.44 1.56 12.68
C THR A 25 -9.84 1.49 13.30
N SER A 26 -10.45 0.30 13.33
CA SER A 26 -11.74 0.08 14.01
C SER A 26 -11.72 0.40 15.52
N GLY A 27 -10.52 0.46 16.13
CA GLY A 27 -10.30 0.91 17.50
C GLY A 27 -10.20 2.44 17.67
N GLY A 28 -10.28 3.22 16.58
CA GLY A 28 -10.27 4.68 16.59
C GLY A 28 -8.88 5.33 16.63
N ARG A 29 -7.79 4.56 16.45
CA ARG A 29 -6.43 5.09 16.27
C ARG A 29 -6.12 5.21 14.78
N ARG A 30 -5.36 6.24 14.39
CA ARG A 30 -4.73 6.33 13.06
C ARG A 30 -3.84 5.12 12.78
N GLU A 31 -4.08 4.44 11.67
CA GLU A 31 -3.22 3.38 11.16
C GLU A 31 -1.82 3.91 10.87
N SER A 32 -0.77 3.12 11.13
CA SER A 32 0.58 3.46 10.68
C SER A 32 0.92 2.82 9.33
N VAL A 33 1.84 3.42 8.59
CA VAL A 33 2.32 2.89 7.30
C VAL A 33 2.88 1.47 7.45
N ALA A 34 3.52 1.18 8.58
CA ALA A 34 3.99 -0.17 8.90
C ALA A 34 2.84 -1.19 9.05
N GLU A 35 1.71 -0.78 9.67
CA GLU A 35 0.52 -1.63 9.84
C GLU A 35 -0.14 -1.92 8.49
N HIS A 36 -0.28 -0.88 7.66
CA HIS A 36 -0.75 -1.00 6.28
C HIS A 36 0.12 -1.97 5.46
N SER A 37 1.43 -1.72 5.41
CA SER A 37 2.39 -2.54 4.65
C SER A 37 2.38 -4.02 5.08
N TRP A 38 2.22 -4.27 6.39
CA TRP A 38 2.05 -5.63 6.91
C TRP A 38 0.77 -6.28 6.38
N ARG A 39 -0.37 -5.59 6.44
CA ARG A 39 -1.65 -6.18 6.02
C ARG A 39 -1.74 -6.37 4.51
N VAL A 40 -1.24 -5.44 3.71
CA VAL A 40 -1.13 -5.63 2.25
C VAL A 40 -0.27 -6.86 1.91
N SER A 41 0.85 -7.05 2.62
CA SER A 41 1.70 -8.23 2.45
C SER A 41 0.99 -9.53 2.83
N LEU A 42 0.16 -9.50 3.88
CA LEU A 42 -0.68 -10.63 4.29
C LEU A 42 -1.77 -10.94 3.26
N MET A 43 -2.39 -9.92 2.67
CA MET A 43 -3.33 -10.08 1.55
C MET A 43 -2.67 -10.76 0.36
N ALA A 44 -1.46 -10.30 -0.04
CA ALA A 44 -0.71 -10.92 -1.13
C ALA A 44 -0.41 -12.40 -0.87
N TYR A 45 -0.05 -12.75 0.37
CA TYR A 45 0.13 -14.14 0.77
C TYR A 45 -1.15 -14.97 0.60
N TRP A 46 -2.29 -14.50 1.09
CA TRP A 46 -3.55 -15.27 1.04
C TRP A 46 -4.11 -15.48 -0.35
N ILE A 47 -3.89 -14.56 -1.29
CA ILE A 47 -4.38 -14.70 -2.67
C ILE A 47 -3.40 -15.41 -3.60
N SER A 48 -2.29 -15.95 -3.08
CA SER A 48 -1.19 -16.46 -3.92
C SER A 48 -1.63 -17.55 -4.90
N ASP A 49 -2.57 -18.40 -4.50
CA ASP A 49 -3.08 -19.49 -5.35
C ASP A 49 -3.96 -19.00 -6.52
N GLU A 50 -4.45 -17.76 -6.46
CA GLU A 50 -5.24 -17.13 -7.53
C GLU A 50 -4.38 -16.63 -8.70
N PHE A 51 -3.06 -16.58 -8.52
CA PHE A 51 -2.09 -16.08 -9.50
C PHE A 51 -0.92 -17.06 -9.71
N PRO A 52 -1.18 -18.29 -10.20
CA PRO A 52 -0.13 -19.31 -10.37
C PRO A 52 0.95 -18.93 -11.37
N GLU A 53 0.71 -17.94 -12.24
CA GLU A 53 1.66 -17.39 -13.20
C GLU A 53 2.58 -16.29 -12.64
N ALA A 54 2.24 -15.72 -11.48
CA ALA A 54 2.98 -14.62 -10.87
C ALA A 54 4.00 -15.11 -9.84
N ASP A 55 5.13 -14.42 -9.70
CA ASP A 55 6.03 -14.62 -8.57
C ASP A 55 5.46 -13.93 -7.31
N MET A 56 4.66 -14.65 -6.53
CA MET A 56 4.01 -14.09 -5.35
C MET A 56 4.98 -13.74 -4.22
N ASN A 57 6.18 -14.35 -4.16
CA ASN A 57 7.21 -13.90 -3.23
C ASN A 57 7.71 -12.50 -3.61
N LYS A 58 7.80 -12.20 -4.90
CA LYS A 58 8.11 -10.86 -5.40
C LYS A 58 7.00 -9.87 -5.09
N VAL A 59 5.72 -10.24 -5.27
CA VAL A 59 4.58 -9.40 -4.88
C VAL A 59 4.61 -9.07 -3.39
N ILE A 60 4.81 -10.08 -2.53
CA ILE A 60 4.92 -9.86 -1.08
C ILE A 60 6.08 -8.91 -0.74
N LYS A 61 7.24 -9.05 -1.41
CA LYS A 61 8.35 -8.10 -1.26
C LYS A 61 7.97 -6.68 -1.70
N MET A 62 7.28 -6.52 -2.83
CA MET A 62 6.78 -5.23 -3.31
C MET A 62 5.88 -4.59 -2.24
N CYS A 63 4.88 -5.32 -1.75
CA CYS A 63 3.98 -4.87 -0.68
C CYS A 63 4.74 -4.48 0.60
N LEU A 64 5.80 -5.21 0.96
CA LEU A 64 6.58 -4.92 2.16
C LEU A 64 7.36 -3.59 2.06
N ILE A 65 7.80 -3.21 0.85
CA ILE A 65 8.75 -2.09 0.66
C ILE A 65 8.12 -0.85 -0.01
N HIS A 66 6.88 -0.95 -0.50
CA HIS A 66 6.30 0.07 -1.39
C HIS A 66 6.31 1.48 -0.77
N ASP A 67 5.98 1.60 0.52
CA ASP A 67 5.90 2.89 1.23
C ASP A 67 7.15 3.22 2.06
N LEU A 68 8.31 2.56 1.82
CA LEU A 68 9.55 2.91 2.55
C LEU A 68 10.00 4.37 2.31
N GLY A 69 9.56 5.01 1.22
CA GLY A 69 9.80 6.43 0.96
C GLY A 69 9.20 7.35 2.04
N GLU A 70 8.11 6.92 2.67
CA GLU A 70 7.40 7.69 3.69
C GLU A 70 8.17 7.77 5.02
N CYS A 71 9.29 7.05 5.15
CA CYS A 71 10.29 7.27 6.20
C CYS A 71 10.92 8.67 6.16
N PHE A 72 10.83 9.36 5.02
CA PHE A 72 11.49 10.64 4.77
C PHE A 72 10.51 11.80 4.58
N THR A 73 9.37 11.54 3.95
CA THR A 73 8.34 12.55 3.63
C THR A 73 7.12 12.52 4.55
N GLY A 74 6.89 11.39 5.23
CA GLY A 74 5.61 11.08 5.86
C GLY A 74 4.58 10.56 4.85
N ASP A 75 3.42 10.09 5.34
CA ASP A 75 2.29 9.73 4.48
C ASP A 75 1.56 10.98 4.02
N ILE A 76 1.40 11.12 2.70
CA ILE A 76 0.57 12.17 2.09
C ILE A 76 -0.58 11.45 1.39
N PRO A 77 -1.84 11.70 1.79
CA PRO A 77 -2.99 11.00 1.22
C PRO A 77 -3.04 11.15 -0.30
N THR A 78 -3.46 10.09 -1.00
CA THR A 78 -3.49 10.06 -2.49
C THR A 78 -4.23 11.28 -3.09
N PHE A 79 -5.27 11.79 -2.44
CA PHE A 79 -6.05 12.93 -2.93
C PHE A 79 -5.38 14.30 -2.72
N ASP A 80 -4.38 14.39 -1.83
CA ASP A 80 -3.59 15.60 -1.55
C ASP A 80 -2.20 15.56 -2.21
N LYS A 81 -1.70 14.36 -2.54
CA LYS A 81 -0.33 14.15 -3.04
C LYS A 81 -0.13 14.79 -4.42
N THR A 82 0.87 15.67 -4.52
CA THR A 82 1.24 16.31 -5.79
C THR A 82 2.37 15.55 -6.48
N LYS A 83 2.59 15.83 -7.78
CA LYS A 83 3.75 15.28 -8.51
C LYS A 83 5.08 15.67 -7.87
N ALA A 84 5.18 16.87 -7.30
CA ALA A 84 6.40 17.32 -6.65
C ALA A 84 6.68 16.50 -5.39
N ASP A 85 5.63 16.13 -4.65
CA ASP A 85 5.75 15.26 -3.48
C ASP A 85 6.19 13.84 -3.88
N GLU A 86 5.59 13.28 -4.95
CA GLU A 86 6.00 11.98 -5.51
C GLU A 86 7.47 11.98 -5.96
N GLU A 87 7.91 13.01 -6.67
CA GLU A 87 9.29 13.15 -7.12
C GLU A 87 10.28 13.30 -5.95
N GLN A 88 9.90 14.08 -4.93
CA GLN A 88 10.72 14.27 -3.73
C GLN A 88 10.87 12.96 -2.93
N GLU A 89 9.75 12.27 -2.68
CA GLU A 89 9.75 10.97 -1.98
C GLU A 89 10.60 9.94 -2.72
N LYS A 90 10.42 9.83 -4.03
CA LYS A 90 11.21 8.95 -4.88
C LYS A 90 12.70 9.27 -4.80
N SER A 91 13.08 10.54 -4.84
CA SER A 91 14.48 10.97 -4.75
C SER A 91 15.09 10.57 -3.42
N LEU A 92 14.43 10.86 -2.30
CA LEU A 92 14.93 10.56 -0.96
C LEU A 92 15.01 9.05 -0.70
N LEU A 93 14.02 8.30 -1.20
CA LEU A 93 14.03 6.84 -1.15
C LEU A 93 15.22 6.28 -1.95
N GLN A 94 15.45 6.77 -3.16
CA GLN A 94 16.58 6.32 -3.98
C GLN A 94 17.93 6.63 -3.32
N GLU A 95 18.09 7.83 -2.76
CA GLU A 95 19.30 8.21 -2.01
C GLU A 95 19.58 7.23 -0.86
N TRP A 96 18.54 6.79 -0.14
CA TRP A 96 18.70 5.80 0.91
C TRP A 96 18.98 4.39 0.37
N VAL A 97 18.27 3.95 -0.68
CA VAL A 97 18.49 2.65 -1.32
C VAL A 97 19.93 2.53 -1.86
N ASP A 98 20.48 3.61 -2.41
CA ASP A 98 21.86 3.65 -2.91
C ASP A 98 22.92 3.41 -1.82
N THR A 99 22.57 3.68 -0.55
CA THR A 99 23.44 3.40 0.61
C THR A 99 23.45 1.93 1.01
N LEU A 100 22.50 1.13 0.54
CA LEU A 100 22.41 -0.29 0.87
C LEU A 100 23.51 -1.09 0.15
N PRO A 101 24.07 -2.14 0.79
CA PRO A 101 25.03 -3.02 0.15
C PRO A 101 24.35 -3.96 -0.84
N ALA A 102 25.10 -4.38 -1.87
CA ALA A 102 24.68 -5.46 -2.74
C ALA A 102 24.39 -6.75 -1.94
N PRO A 103 23.42 -7.57 -2.37
CA PRO A 103 22.58 -7.41 -3.58
C PRO A 103 21.31 -6.56 -3.37
N PHE A 104 21.07 -6.03 -2.16
CA PHE A 104 19.79 -5.42 -1.81
C PHE A 104 19.53 -4.10 -2.53
N ARG A 105 20.58 -3.29 -2.76
CA ARG A 105 20.46 -2.06 -3.57
C ARG A 105 19.96 -2.38 -4.97
N GLU A 106 20.58 -3.34 -5.65
CA GLU A 106 20.21 -3.71 -7.01
C GLU A 106 18.79 -4.30 -7.07
N GLU A 107 18.46 -5.19 -6.13
CA GLU A 107 17.12 -5.81 -6.04
C GLU A 107 16.04 -4.75 -5.80
N MET A 108 16.21 -3.88 -4.79
CA MET A 108 15.22 -2.85 -4.46
C MET A 108 15.08 -1.83 -5.59
N THR A 109 16.19 -1.42 -6.22
CA THR A 109 16.14 -0.50 -7.38
C THR A 109 15.33 -1.10 -8.53
N ALA A 110 15.55 -2.37 -8.84
CA ALA A 110 14.78 -3.07 -9.88
C ALA A 110 13.29 -3.19 -9.51
N LEU A 111 12.98 -3.52 -8.25
CA LEU A 111 11.60 -3.60 -7.76
C LEU A 111 10.90 -2.25 -7.85
N TYR A 112 11.51 -1.14 -7.42
CA TYR A 112 10.90 0.19 -7.51
C TYR A 112 10.63 0.61 -8.97
N GLN A 113 11.55 0.33 -9.88
CA GLN A 113 11.35 0.59 -11.32
C GLN A 113 10.18 -0.24 -11.89
N GLU A 114 10.10 -1.52 -11.53
CA GLU A 114 9.01 -2.40 -11.95
C GLU A 114 7.66 -1.93 -11.39
N MET A 115 7.64 -1.55 -10.11
CA MET A 115 6.47 -1.03 -9.40
C MET A 115 5.97 0.27 -10.02
N GLU A 116 6.85 1.19 -10.39
CA GLU A 116 6.51 2.46 -11.04
C GLU A 116 5.93 2.23 -12.44
N ALA A 117 6.55 1.34 -13.22
CA ALA A 117 6.15 1.03 -14.59
C ALA A 117 4.76 0.36 -14.66
N ARG A 118 4.39 -0.44 -13.65
CA ARG A 118 3.08 -1.15 -13.56
C ARG A 118 2.77 -2.02 -14.79
N GLN A 119 3.80 -2.61 -15.39
CA GLN A 119 3.65 -3.40 -16.62
C GLN A 119 3.49 -4.90 -16.34
N THR A 120 4.26 -5.44 -15.40
CA THR A 120 4.26 -6.86 -15.02
C THR A 120 2.98 -7.23 -14.26
N VAL A 121 2.68 -8.53 -14.19
CA VAL A 121 1.51 -9.01 -13.44
C VAL A 121 1.71 -8.75 -11.94
N GLU A 122 2.93 -8.94 -11.43
CA GLU A 122 3.30 -8.67 -10.04
C GLU A 122 3.13 -7.19 -9.68
N ALA A 123 3.59 -6.29 -10.57
CA ALA A 123 3.42 -4.85 -10.39
C ALA A 123 1.94 -4.42 -10.38
N LYS A 124 1.08 -5.13 -11.12
CA LYS A 124 -0.35 -4.86 -11.12
C LYS A 124 -1.05 -5.42 -9.89
N ILE A 125 -0.64 -6.61 -9.43
CA ILE A 125 -1.18 -7.22 -8.20
C ILE A 125 -0.88 -6.34 -7.00
N TYR A 126 0.40 -5.97 -6.73
CA TYR A 126 0.69 -5.16 -5.53
C TYR A 126 -0.13 -3.87 -5.52
N LYS A 127 -0.23 -3.18 -6.67
CA LYS A 127 -0.91 -1.89 -6.72
C LYS A 127 -2.42 -2.01 -6.55
N ALA A 128 -3.00 -3.12 -7.00
CA ALA A 128 -4.40 -3.42 -6.73
C ALA A 128 -4.62 -3.66 -5.23
N LEU A 129 -3.73 -4.42 -4.57
CA LEU A 129 -3.85 -4.73 -3.14
C LEU A 129 -3.64 -3.52 -2.25
N ASP A 130 -2.63 -2.70 -2.51
CA ASP A 130 -2.38 -1.43 -1.82
C ASP A 130 -3.65 -0.56 -1.82
N ASN A 131 -4.24 -0.32 -3.01
CA ASN A 131 -5.49 0.43 -3.12
C ASN A 131 -6.67 -0.24 -2.41
N MET A 132 -6.77 -1.57 -2.48
CA MET A 132 -7.89 -2.30 -1.87
C MET A 132 -7.83 -2.31 -0.36
N GLU A 133 -6.64 -2.43 0.20
CA GLU A 133 -6.43 -2.44 1.64
C GLU A 133 -6.95 -1.14 2.27
N ALA A 134 -6.69 0.01 1.63
CA ALA A 134 -7.22 1.30 2.08
C ALA A 134 -8.76 1.31 2.13
N VAL A 135 -9.44 0.72 1.15
CA VAL A 135 -10.92 0.63 1.13
C VAL A 135 -11.43 -0.31 2.22
N ILE A 136 -10.75 -1.44 2.44
CA ILE A 136 -11.08 -2.37 3.54
C ILE A 136 -10.93 -1.64 4.88
N GLN A 137 -9.85 -0.88 5.09
CA GLN A 137 -9.66 -0.13 6.34
C GLN A 137 -10.76 0.89 6.58
N HIS A 138 -11.21 1.60 5.53
CA HIS A 138 -12.34 2.52 5.63
C HIS A 138 -13.64 1.80 6.00
N ASN A 139 -13.90 0.63 5.42
CA ASN A 139 -15.07 -0.19 5.75
C ASN A 139 -15.04 -0.65 7.22
N GLU A 140 -13.86 -0.89 7.80
CA GLU A 140 -13.67 -1.27 9.21
C GLU A 140 -13.69 -0.09 10.20
N ALA A 141 -13.27 1.11 9.79
CA ALA A 141 -13.21 2.31 10.63
C ALA A 141 -14.60 2.74 11.15
N ASP A 142 -14.73 3.81 11.95
CA ASP A 142 -16.06 4.42 12.16
C ASP A 142 -16.39 5.30 10.94
N ILE A 143 -17.63 5.30 10.42
CA ILE A 143 -17.95 6.13 9.23
C ILE A 143 -17.71 7.63 9.47
N LYS A 144 -17.73 8.07 10.74
CA LYS A 144 -17.48 9.47 11.13
C LYS A 144 -16.05 9.93 10.86
N THR A 145 -15.12 9.00 10.60
CA THR A 145 -13.73 9.35 10.26
C THR A 145 -13.56 9.69 8.79
N TRP A 146 -14.58 9.39 7.95
CA TRP A 146 -14.54 9.65 6.51
C TRP A 146 -14.75 11.14 6.24
N ALA A 147 -13.93 11.70 5.35
CA ALA A 147 -14.15 12.99 4.74
C ALA A 147 -15.25 12.91 3.66
N ASP A 148 -15.85 14.05 3.32
CA ASP A 148 -16.99 14.11 2.38
C ASP A 148 -16.71 13.46 1.01
N HIS A 149 -15.47 13.59 0.51
CA HIS A 149 -15.09 13.02 -0.78
C HIS A 149 -14.87 11.49 -0.70
N GLU A 150 -14.70 10.93 0.50
CA GLU A 150 -14.37 9.51 0.69
C GLU A 150 -15.58 8.60 0.50
N TYR A 151 -16.80 9.13 0.61
CA TYR A 151 -18.03 8.40 0.28
C TYR A 151 -18.04 7.96 -1.19
N GLU A 152 -17.63 8.82 -2.11
CA GLU A 152 -17.52 8.47 -3.53
C GLU A 152 -16.20 7.75 -3.83
N LEU A 153 -15.10 8.17 -3.20
CA LEU A 153 -13.79 7.56 -3.39
C LEU A 153 -13.83 6.08 -3.03
N ASN A 154 -14.41 5.70 -1.88
CA ASN A 154 -14.46 4.31 -1.43
C ASN A 154 -15.30 3.40 -2.34
N LEU A 155 -16.16 3.96 -3.21
CA LEU A 155 -16.91 3.20 -4.21
C LEU A 155 -16.11 2.97 -5.51
N THR A 156 -15.11 3.80 -5.79
CA THR A 156 -14.41 3.85 -7.09
C THR A 156 -12.92 3.54 -7.01
N TYR A 157 -12.30 3.76 -5.84
CA TYR A 157 -10.87 3.61 -5.64
C TYR A 157 -10.43 2.16 -5.86
N GLY A 158 -9.38 1.97 -6.66
CA GLY A 158 -8.83 0.66 -7.00
C GLY A 158 -9.60 -0.16 -8.04
N VAL A 159 -10.75 0.31 -8.55
CA VAL A 159 -11.55 -0.42 -9.56
C VAL A 159 -10.76 -0.65 -10.86
N ASP A 160 -10.08 0.38 -11.35
CA ASP A 160 -9.25 0.28 -12.56
C ASP A 160 -8.05 -0.65 -12.34
N LYS A 161 -7.45 -0.63 -11.15
CA LYS A 161 -6.31 -1.48 -10.77
C LYS A 161 -6.71 -2.95 -10.63
N ALA A 162 -7.94 -3.23 -10.19
CA ALA A 162 -8.48 -4.59 -10.11
C ALA A 162 -8.85 -5.19 -11.47
N SER A 163 -9.09 -4.35 -12.49
CA SER A 163 -9.81 -4.73 -13.71
C SER A 163 -9.15 -5.84 -14.55
N PHE A 164 -7.85 -6.05 -14.41
CA PHE A 164 -7.10 -7.04 -15.18
C PHE A 164 -7.34 -8.50 -14.72
N SER A 165 -7.81 -8.71 -13.49
CA SER A 165 -8.03 -10.04 -12.91
C SER A 165 -9.51 -10.26 -12.60
N PRO A 166 -10.13 -11.38 -13.04
CA PRO A 166 -11.48 -11.75 -12.62
C PRO A 166 -11.63 -11.82 -11.09
N TYR A 167 -10.68 -12.45 -10.39
CA TYR A 167 -10.69 -12.58 -8.94
C TYR A 167 -10.64 -11.21 -8.25
N LEU A 168 -9.74 -10.32 -8.64
CA LEU A 168 -9.64 -8.98 -8.03
C LEU A 168 -10.87 -8.12 -8.33
N ARG A 169 -11.50 -8.25 -9.50
CA ARG A 169 -12.77 -7.57 -9.79
C ARG A 169 -13.88 -8.04 -8.86
N GLU A 170 -13.98 -9.35 -8.62
CA GLU A 170 -14.96 -9.92 -7.69
C GLU A 170 -14.71 -9.45 -6.26
N LEU A 171 -13.47 -9.55 -5.77
CA LEU A 171 -13.06 -9.04 -4.46
C LEU A 171 -13.41 -7.55 -4.31
N ARG A 172 -13.09 -6.73 -5.33
CA ARG A 172 -13.38 -5.30 -5.29
C ARG A 172 -14.87 -4.99 -5.25
N GLU A 173 -15.69 -5.76 -5.97
CA GLU A 173 -17.14 -5.60 -5.94
C GLU A 173 -17.69 -6.01 -4.57
N ALA A 174 -17.19 -7.09 -3.95
CA ALA A 174 -17.58 -7.46 -2.59
C ALA A 174 -17.28 -6.33 -1.58
N MET A 175 -16.07 -5.75 -1.65
CA MET A 175 -15.71 -4.59 -0.81
C MET A 175 -16.63 -3.38 -1.02
N LYS A 176 -17.04 -3.12 -2.27
CA LYS A 176 -17.98 -2.05 -2.60
C LYS A 176 -19.37 -2.30 -1.99
N GLN A 177 -19.83 -3.55 -1.97
CA GLN A 177 -21.08 -3.90 -1.31
C GLN A 177 -20.99 -3.64 0.20
N GLU A 178 -19.87 -4.00 0.85
CA GLU A 178 -19.64 -3.64 2.26
C GLU A 178 -19.67 -2.13 2.51
N THR A 179 -19.07 -1.33 1.63
CA THR A 179 -19.11 0.14 1.69
C THR A 179 -20.55 0.65 1.63
N LEU A 180 -21.35 0.17 0.67
CA LEU A 180 -22.76 0.55 0.52
C LEU A 180 -23.59 0.16 1.74
N GLU A 181 -23.43 -1.07 2.23
CA GLU A 181 -24.11 -1.54 3.44
C GLU A 181 -23.77 -0.70 4.66
N LYS A 182 -22.51 -0.28 4.81
CA LYS A 182 -22.09 0.59 5.90
C LYS A 182 -22.78 1.95 5.82
N MET A 183 -22.77 2.57 4.64
CA MET A 183 -23.45 3.85 4.40
C MET A 183 -24.95 3.76 4.72
N ASP A 184 -25.60 2.66 4.36
CA ASP A 184 -27.02 2.43 4.65
C ASP A 184 -27.30 2.18 6.14
N ARG A 185 -26.43 1.43 6.85
CA ARG A 185 -26.57 1.15 8.29
C ARG A 185 -26.38 2.38 9.16
N GLU A 186 -25.39 3.20 8.82
CA GLU A 186 -24.99 4.36 9.61
C GLU A 186 -25.68 5.66 9.17
N ARG A 187 -26.67 5.55 8.27
CA ARG A 187 -27.59 6.61 7.79
C ARG A 187 -27.38 7.97 8.45
N ILE A 188 -26.56 8.77 7.77
CA ILE A 188 -26.56 10.23 7.79
C ILE A 188 -27.88 10.73 7.18
#